data_AF-A0A0G4FM57-F1
#
_entry.id   AF-A0A0G4FM57-F1
#
_cell.length_a   1.000
_cell.length_b   1.000
_cell.length_c   1.000
_cell.angle_alpha   90.00
_cell.angle_beta   90.00
_cell.angle_gamma   90.00
#
_symmetry.space_group_name_H-M   'P 1'
#
loop_
_entity.id
_entity.type
_entity.pdbx_description
1 polymer ?
#
loop_
_entity_poly.entity_id
_entity_poly.type
_entity_poly.pdbx_seq_one_letter_code
_entity_poly.pdbx_strand_id
1 'polypeptide(L)'
;MGDSHRVWTDPDCRDPSSSPLIPWATYFHAMLNPGHQPAHLMALSFTIYHNFVEFGSEDPSVSEQRWQFLDQAGSECLLGLVALLYFVARYALEVAGRLARAVVYFQLLDYFAGHFQPVLLDKSAWGRAASDANVTALRLSLLDAIYWDGPSLSHSTLQPSDNDTAPVMHSMCPRQGPFDAITAGRCPAAEEDMSGNRASQPSLPLGAPSEPHLRVYVYGREVDELLQLTGGHSYCSRGQWGADVLLAELLRISHVRTDDPAKADFFFVPAFGICLFEGNVFRVSQLDGIYRQLILKLPYFNQTNGRDHVFSFSSGLSAGVFPTWRQCMPEAIKLTPETELFNDMPFQTQPHYGVWQDIVIPGHLPWSEVLSLVGASKPVEKRTTLGVFMGRVDPSRGPHKQGDGIDSRQLLVELGRQNLTGLRIDDTQAPVAEHYRAMGDSRFCFVPRGKSGWSLRFFEALFAGCVPVLLSDKWELPFEELFDVTKFVIKWPAKRINTHLWSYLSQLPLDVVRRYHIEVVSHRCWYVYPPGPLTLSPDEAVISSACPSWRHENAFQAILMLLERKKRKSRTSPGTFYFPDATGQVLSTDGNVRPMVVR
;
A
#
# COMPACT_ATOMS: atom_id res chain seq x y z
N MET A 1 -13.12 33.15 22.82
CA MET A 1 -13.30 31.72 23.18
C MET A 1 -14.80 31.45 23.22
N GLY A 2 -15.32 30.78 22.19
CA GLY A 2 -16.73 30.44 22.03
C GLY A 2 -17.01 30.13 20.56
N ASP A 3 -17.44 28.90 20.27
CA ASP A 3 -17.91 28.38 18.97
C ASP A 3 -16.91 28.01 17.84
N SER A 4 -15.66 27.65 18.14
CA SER A 4 -14.73 27.04 17.14
C SER A 4 -14.78 25.50 17.06
N HIS A 5 -15.83 24.84 17.55
CA HIS A 5 -15.92 23.37 17.66
C HIS A 5 -17.22 22.75 17.13
N ARG A 6 -18.03 23.48 16.37
CA ARG A 6 -19.23 22.92 15.76
C ARG A 6 -18.91 22.44 14.35
N VAL A 7 -18.88 21.13 14.15
CA VAL A 7 -18.91 20.51 12.81
C VAL A 7 -20.36 20.08 12.56
N TRP A 8 -20.91 20.49 11.43
CA TRP A 8 -22.31 20.26 11.07
C TRP A 8 -22.56 18.79 10.74
N THR A 9 -23.61 18.22 11.30
CA THR A 9 -23.96 16.80 11.20
C THR A 9 -25.16 16.54 10.30
N ASP A 10 -25.61 17.51 9.51
CA ASP A 10 -26.71 17.30 8.56
C ASP A 10 -26.17 16.69 7.26
N PRO A 11 -26.44 15.40 6.99
CA PRO A 11 -26.04 14.73 5.75
C PRO A 11 -26.61 15.41 4.49
N ASP A 12 -27.75 16.11 4.61
CA ASP A 12 -28.43 16.79 3.51
C ASP A 12 -28.17 18.31 3.47
N CYS A 13 -27.36 18.83 4.40
CA CYS A 13 -26.98 20.25 4.53
C CYS A 13 -28.19 21.23 4.52
N ARG A 14 -29.31 20.91 5.20
CA ARG A 14 -30.59 21.65 5.16
C ARG A 14 -30.87 22.59 6.34
N ASP A 15 -30.37 22.34 7.55
CA ASP A 15 -30.53 23.28 8.68
C ASP A 15 -29.37 23.25 9.70
N PRO A 16 -28.60 24.35 9.85
CA PRO A 16 -27.53 24.44 10.83
C PRO A 16 -28.00 24.41 12.31
N SER A 17 -29.26 24.75 12.60
CA SER A 17 -29.71 25.09 13.96
C SER A 17 -30.56 24.03 14.67
N SER A 18 -30.99 22.95 14.00
CA SER A 18 -32.02 22.03 14.53
C SER A 18 -31.64 20.53 14.61
N SER A 19 -30.36 20.16 14.46
CA SER A 19 -29.94 18.75 14.51
C SER A 19 -30.15 18.10 15.89
N PRO A 20 -30.84 16.95 16.00
CA PRO A 20 -31.01 16.24 17.27
C PRO A 20 -29.67 15.67 17.78
N LEU A 21 -29.48 15.71 19.09
CA LEU A 21 -28.35 15.09 19.81
C LEU A 21 -28.35 13.57 19.62
N ILE A 22 -27.62 13.07 18.62
CA ILE A 22 -27.27 11.65 18.53
C ILE A 22 -26.13 11.39 19.53
N PRO A 23 -26.13 10.26 20.27
CA PRO A 23 -25.04 9.93 21.20
C PRO A 23 -23.70 9.79 20.46
N TRP A 24 -22.91 10.86 20.50
CA TRP A 24 -21.62 11.07 19.83
C TRP A 24 -20.64 9.90 19.98
N ALA A 25 -20.68 9.17 21.10
CA ALA A 25 -19.79 8.05 21.37
C ALA A 25 -19.86 6.94 20.28
N THR A 26 -21.03 6.71 19.69
CA THR A 26 -21.21 5.64 18.69
C THR A 26 -20.76 6.08 17.29
N TYR A 27 -20.92 7.36 16.97
CA TYR A 27 -20.62 7.92 15.64
C TYR A 27 -19.14 8.31 15.50
N PHE A 28 -18.51 8.77 16.59
CA PHE A 28 -17.10 9.15 16.63
C PHE A 28 -16.17 7.92 16.54
N HIS A 29 -16.57 6.79 17.14
CA HIS A 29 -15.88 5.51 16.99
C HIS A 29 -15.95 4.95 15.56
N ALA A 30 -16.97 5.32 14.79
CA ALA A 30 -17.12 4.92 13.39
C ALA A 30 -16.35 5.88 12.45
N MET A 31 -16.40 7.19 12.68
CA MET A 31 -15.81 8.20 11.80
C MET A 31 -14.28 8.30 11.84
N LEU A 32 -13.62 7.83 12.92
CA LEU A 32 -12.19 8.06 13.12
C LEU A 32 -11.42 6.76 13.28
N ASN A 33 -10.39 6.61 12.44
CA ASN A 33 -9.26 5.74 12.74
C ASN A 33 -8.62 6.26 14.05
N PRO A 34 -8.36 5.42 15.08
CA PRO A 34 -7.83 5.87 16.39
C PRO A 34 -6.39 6.44 16.40
N GLY A 35 -5.99 7.21 15.37
CA GLY A 35 -4.67 7.81 15.26
C GLY A 35 -4.49 9.03 14.35
N HIS A 36 -5.53 9.68 13.80
CA HIS A 36 -5.36 10.84 12.91
C HIS A 36 -6.23 12.04 13.32
N GLN A 37 -5.62 13.23 13.41
CA GLN A 37 -6.29 14.47 13.84
C GLN A 37 -6.97 15.23 12.68
N PRO A 38 -8.13 15.90 12.90
CA PRO A 38 -8.92 16.53 11.82
C PRO A 38 -8.48 17.94 11.38
N ALA A 39 -7.53 18.58 12.08
CA ALA A 39 -7.26 20.02 11.91
C ALA A 39 -6.78 20.40 10.48
N HIS A 40 -6.11 19.49 9.77
CA HIS A 40 -5.65 19.73 8.39
C HIS A 40 -6.78 19.71 7.35
N LEU A 41 -7.92 19.06 7.63
CA LEU A 41 -9.02 18.94 6.67
C LEU A 41 -9.77 20.27 6.47
N MET A 42 -9.93 21.09 7.52
CA MET A 42 -10.58 22.40 7.40
C MET A 42 -9.74 23.42 6.61
N ALA A 43 -8.43 23.48 6.87
CA ALA A 43 -7.54 24.41 6.18
C ALA A 43 -7.44 24.10 4.67
N LEU A 44 -7.35 22.82 4.31
CA LEU A 44 -7.27 22.39 2.91
C LEU A 44 -8.60 22.59 2.16
N SER A 45 -9.74 22.41 2.85
CA SER A 45 -11.07 22.72 2.29
C SER A 45 -11.20 24.21 1.94
N PHE A 46 -10.67 25.10 2.79
CA PHE A 46 -10.57 26.54 2.53
C PHE A 46 -9.65 26.88 1.35
N THR A 47 -8.51 26.18 1.21
CA THR A 47 -7.57 26.40 0.10
C THR A 47 -8.13 25.92 -1.24
N ILE A 48 -8.81 24.77 -1.27
CA ILE A 48 -9.48 24.26 -2.48
C ILE A 48 -10.62 25.19 -2.90
N TYR A 49 -11.41 25.67 -1.93
CA TYR A 49 -12.43 26.71 -2.16
C TYR A 49 -11.83 27.97 -2.78
N HIS A 50 -10.74 28.51 -2.22
CA HIS A 50 -10.08 29.71 -2.74
C HIS A 50 -9.54 29.54 -4.16
N ASN A 51 -8.90 28.40 -4.47
CA ASN A 51 -8.40 28.11 -5.82
C ASN A 51 -9.55 27.90 -6.83
N PHE A 52 -10.72 27.44 -6.38
CA PHE A 52 -11.90 27.28 -7.23
C PHE A 52 -12.60 28.61 -7.54
N VAL A 53 -12.55 29.57 -6.60
CA VAL A 53 -13.08 30.94 -6.78
C VAL A 53 -12.25 31.73 -7.81
N GLU A 54 -10.93 31.54 -7.87
CA GLU A 54 -10.07 32.23 -8.85
C GLU A 54 -10.15 31.66 -10.27
N PHE A 55 -10.36 30.35 -10.46
CA PHE A 55 -10.40 29.73 -11.79
C PHE A 55 -11.75 29.87 -12.53
N GLY A 56 -12.78 30.39 -11.87
CA GLY A 56 -14.13 30.52 -12.43
C GLY A 56 -14.42 31.82 -13.20
N SER A 57 -13.50 32.79 -13.26
CA SER A 57 -13.78 34.10 -13.86
C SER A 57 -13.05 34.35 -15.18
N GLU A 58 -13.73 34.07 -16.29
CA GLU A 58 -13.52 34.82 -17.53
C GLU A 58 -14.78 35.58 -17.99
N ASP A 59 -15.94 35.40 -17.33
CA ASP A 59 -17.16 36.15 -17.62
C ASP A 59 -17.86 36.66 -16.34
N PRO A 60 -17.76 37.97 -16.04
CA PRO A 60 -18.40 38.58 -14.87
C PRO A 60 -19.93 38.52 -14.88
N SER A 61 -20.56 38.35 -16.05
CA SER A 61 -22.02 38.45 -16.22
C SER A 61 -22.80 37.19 -15.85
N VAL A 62 -22.11 36.06 -15.65
CA VAL A 62 -22.70 34.76 -15.29
C VAL A 62 -22.58 34.48 -13.78
N SER A 63 -21.89 35.34 -13.02
CA SER A 63 -21.57 35.11 -11.61
C SER A 63 -22.78 35.27 -10.68
N GLU A 64 -23.57 36.33 -10.78
CA GLU A 64 -24.62 36.63 -9.78
C GLU A 64 -25.77 35.61 -9.69
N GLN A 65 -26.08 34.87 -10.76
CA GLN A 65 -27.20 33.93 -10.77
C GLN A 65 -26.84 32.49 -10.33
N ARG A 66 -25.55 32.09 -10.32
CA ARG A 66 -25.14 30.74 -9.91
C ARG A 66 -24.90 30.59 -8.41
N TRP A 67 -24.69 31.69 -7.69
CA TRP A 67 -24.28 31.67 -6.28
C TRP A 67 -25.42 31.81 -5.27
N GLN A 68 -26.69 31.92 -5.71
CA GLN A 68 -27.85 31.92 -4.81
C GLN A 68 -28.15 30.54 -4.16
N PHE A 69 -27.41 29.48 -4.52
CA PHE A 69 -27.63 28.12 -4.02
C PHE A 69 -26.58 27.58 -3.03
N LEU A 70 -25.45 28.28 -2.85
CA LEU A 70 -24.37 27.85 -1.94
C LEU A 70 -24.13 28.94 -0.90
N ASP A 71 -25.01 28.98 0.10
CA ASP A 71 -24.81 29.79 1.30
C ASP A 71 -23.60 29.27 2.11
N GLN A 72 -23.15 30.06 3.08
CA GLN A 72 -22.09 29.77 4.04
C GLN A 72 -22.21 28.39 4.71
N ALA A 73 -23.41 27.80 4.77
CA ALA A 73 -23.67 26.43 5.22
C ALA A 73 -23.13 25.32 4.29
N GLY A 74 -22.98 25.59 2.98
CA GLY A 74 -22.43 24.66 1.99
C GLY A 74 -20.91 24.50 2.07
N SER A 75 -20.19 25.51 2.61
CA SER A 75 -18.74 25.46 2.80
C SER A 75 -18.31 24.64 4.02
N GLU A 76 -19.27 24.29 4.89
CA GLU A 76 -19.03 23.54 6.11
C GLU A 76 -19.55 22.09 6.03
N CYS A 77 -20.05 21.67 4.87
CA CYS A 77 -20.60 20.33 4.60
C CYS A 77 -19.57 19.43 3.88
N LEU A 78 -18.86 18.59 4.64
CA LEU A 78 -17.82 17.68 4.12
C LEU A 78 -18.30 16.76 2.97
N LEU A 79 -19.57 16.33 2.99
CA LEU A 79 -20.15 15.50 1.93
C LEU A 79 -20.46 16.31 0.66
N GLY A 80 -20.71 17.62 0.78
CA GLY A 80 -20.86 18.52 -0.37
C GLY A 80 -19.54 18.67 -1.15
N LEU A 81 -18.40 18.77 -0.44
CA LEU A 81 -17.08 18.80 -1.06
C LEU A 81 -16.75 17.47 -1.79
N VAL A 82 -17.06 16.33 -1.16
CA VAL A 82 -16.90 15.00 -1.79
C VAL A 82 -17.75 14.90 -3.07
N ALA A 83 -19.02 15.32 -3.02
CA ALA A 83 -19.88 15.32 -4.19
C ALA A 83 -19.36 16.25 -5.31
N LEU A 84 -18.92 17.47 -4.97
CA LEU A 84 -18.35 18.42 -5.92
C LEU A 84 -17.10 17.83 -6.61
N LEU A 85 -16.14 17.31 -5.85
CA LEU A 85 -14.92 16.71 -6.39
C LEU A 85 -15.23 15.52 -7.30
N TYR A 86 -16.21 14.69 -6.93
CA TYR A 86 -16.72 13.61 -7.78
C TYR A 86 -17.27 14.12 -9.12
N PHE A 87 -18.15 15.12 -9.10
CA PHE A 87 -18.72 15.68 -10.33
C PHE A 87 -17.66 16.33 -11.22
N VAL A 88 -16.71 17.06 -10.63
CA VAL A 88 -15.64 17.72 -11.39
C VAL A 88 -14.68 16.70 -11.99
N ALA A 89 -14.27 15.67 -11.24
CA ALA A 89 -13.43 14.60 -11.76
C ALA A 89 -14.13 13.85 -12.91
N ARG A 90 -15.41 13.53 -12.73
CA ARG A 90 -16.22 12.87 -13.75
C ARG A 90 -16.39 13.73 -15.01
N TYR A 91 -16.73 15.01 -14.86
CA TYR A 91 -16.84 15.95 -15.98
C TYR A 91 -15.52 16.08 -16.74
N ALA A 92 -14.40 16.21 -16.01
CA ALA A 92 -13.07 16.30 -16.60
C ALA A 92 -12.73 15.06 -17.44
N LEU A 93 -13.11 13.86 -17.00
CA LEU A 93 -12.90 12.61 -17.72
C LEU A 93 -13.88 12.43 -18.89
N GLU A 94 -15.18 12.40 -18.60
CA GLU A 94 -16.22 11.94 -19.54
C GLU A 94 -16.65 13.01 -20.55
N VAL A 95 -16.57 14.29 -20.20
CA VAL A 95 -17.09 15.39 -21.04
C VAL A 95 -15.95 16.21 -21.63
N ALA A 96 -14.98 16.63 -20.80
CA ALA A 96 -13.90 17.49 -21.25
C ALA A 96 -12.71 16.74 -21.87
N GLY A 97 -12.62 15.41 -21.70
CA GLY A 97 -11.51 14.60 -22.20
C GLY A 97 -10.14 14.98 -21.61
N ARG A 98 -10.10 15.53 -20.40
CA ARG A 98 -8.88 16.01 -19.72
C ARG A 98 -8.45 15.04 -18.62
N LEU A 99 -7.87 13.90 -19.00
CA LEU A 99 -7.46 12.82 -18.08
C LEU A 99 -6.58 13.33 -16.92
N ALA A 100 -5.53 14.10 -17.21
CA ALA A 100 -4.62 14.60 -16.18
C ALA A 100 -5.35 15.44 -15.11
N ARG A 101 -6.32 16.27 -15.51
CA ARG A 101 -7.13 17.05 -14.56
C ARG A 101 -8.08 16.14 -13.78
N ALA A 102 -8.71 15.18 -14.45
CA ALA A 102 -9.60 14.22 -13.80
C ALA A 102 -8.88 13.43 -12.70
N VAL A 103 -7.63 13.00 -12.95
CA VAL A 103 -6.77 12.34 -11.96
C VAL A 103 -6.51 13.24 -10.75
N VAL A 104 -6.14 14.51 -10.95
CA VAL A 104 -5.89 15.44 -9.84
C VAL A 104 -7.13 15.63 -8.96
N TYR A 105 -8.29 15.87 -9.57
CA TYR A 105 -9.54 16.01 -8.79
C TYR A 105 -9.95 14.71 -8.10
N PHE A 106 -9.71 13.57 -8.73
CA PHE A 106 -9.97 12.28 -8.13
C PHE A 106 -9.03 11.99 -6.97
N GLN A 107 -7.74 12.34 -7.06
CA GLN A 107 -6.80 12.19 -5.94
C GLN A 107 -7.30 12.96 -4.71
N LEU A 108 -7.74 14.21 -4.90
CA LEU A 108 -8.37 15.00 -3.83
C LEU A 108 -9.62 14.29 -3.29
N LEU A 109 -10.52 13.83 -4.18
CA LEU A 109 -11.72 13.06 -3.79
C LEU A 109 -11.36 11.83 -2.95
N ASP A 110 -10.41 11.00 -3.40
CA ASP A 110 -9.93 9.80 -2.71
C ASP A 110 -9.39 10.16 -1.33
N TYR A 111 -8.59 11.22 -1.25
CA TYR A 111 -8.05 11.70 0.01
C TYR A 111 -9.14 12.13 1.01
N PHE A 112 -10.17 12.86 0.56
CA PHE A 112 -11.28 13.22 1.46
C PHE A 112 -12.15 12.02 1.80
N ALA A 113 -12.61 11.28 0.79
CA ALA A 113 -13.46 10.10 0.93
C ALA A 113 -12.83 9.04 1.85
N GLY A 114 -11.50 8.85 1.78
CA GLY A 114 -10.78 7.88 2.59
C GLY A 114 -10.71 8.18 4.10
N HIS A 115 -11.22 9.33 4.54
CA HIS A 115 -11.42 9.61 5.97
C HIS A 115 -12.80 9.18 6.48
N PHE A 116 -13.73 8.80 5.59
CA PHE A 116 -15.09 8.43 5.95
C PHE A 116 -15.30 6.93 5.86
N GLN A 117 -16.13 6.39 6.76
CA GLN A 117 -16.65 5.04 6.58
C GLN A 117 -17.49 4.96 5.30
N PRO A 118 -17.37 3.91 4.49
CA PRO A 118 -18.08 3.80 3.21
C PRO A 118 -19.60 3.97 3.36
N VAL A 119 -20.16 3.39 4.42
CA VAL A 119 -21.59 3.43 4.76
C VAL A 119 -22.13 4.86 4.99
N LEU A 120 -21.26 5.84 5.24
CA LEU A 120 -21.68 7.25 5.39
C LEU A 120 -21.99 7.90 4.03
N LEU A 121 -21.27 7.51 2.98
CA LEU A 121 -21.52 8.02 1.62
C LEU A 121 -22.90 7.58 1.13
N ASP A 122 -23.39 6.41 1.52
CA ASP A 122 -24.66 5.91 1.00
C ASP A 122 -25.91 6.45 1.73
N LYS A 123 -25.74 7.25 2.79
CA LYS A 123 -26.82 7.67 3.69
C LYS A 123 -27.38 9.07 3.44
N SER A 124 -26.80 9.88 2.56
CA SER A 124 -27.27 11.25 2.29
C SER A 124 -27.69 11.51 0.84
N ALA A 125 -28.45 12.58 0.59
CA ALA A 125 -28.82 12.96 -0.78
C ALA A 125 -27.59 13.31 -1.64
N TRP A 126 -26.63 14.03 -1.06
CA TRP A 126 -25.33 14.33 -1.69
C TRP A 126 -24.46 13.07 -1.84
N GLY A 127 -24.51 12.21 -0.83
CA GLY A 127 -23.84 10.94 -0.80
C GLY A 127 -24.37 9.95 -1.84
N ARG A 128 -25.66 9.97 -2.19
CA ARG A 128 -26.18 9.17 -3.32
C ARG A 128 -25.59 9.57 -4.67
N ALA A 129 -25.24 10.84 -4.85
CA ALA A 129 -24.61 11.31 -6.08
C ALA A 129 -23.15 10.84 -6.19
N ALA A 130 -22.40 10.92 -5.10
CA ALA A 130 -21.04 10.42 -4.95
C ALA A 130 -20.99 9.19 -4.04
N SER A 131 -21.85 8.21 -4.33
CA SER A 131 -21.94 6.98 -3.53
C SER A 131 -20.64 6.19 -3.65
N ASP A 132 -20.42 5.27 -2.71
CA ASP A 132 -19.21 4.45 -2.75
C ASP A 132 -19.09 3.66 -4.07
N ALA A 133 -20.22 3.16 -4.57
CA ALA A 133 -20.31 2.51 -5.88
C ALA A 133 -19.95 3.45 -7.04
N ASN A 134 -20.43 4.70 -7.01
CA ASN A 134 -20.14 5.69 -8.05
C ASN A 134 -18.67 6.12 -8.03
N VAL A 135 -18.11 6.39 -6.86
CA VAL A 135 -16.69 6.73 -6.68
C VAL A 135 -15.81 5.58 -7.14
N THR A 136 -16.18 4.34 -6.80
CA THR A 136 -15.49 3.14 -7.27
C THR A 136 -15.58 3.00 -8.78
N ALA A 137 -16.75 3.18 -9.39
CA ALA A 137 -16.91 3.14 -10.84
C ALA A 137 -16.05 4.20 -11.56
N LEU A 138 -16.02 5.43 -11.05
CA LEU A 138 -15.16 6.50 -11.57
C LEU A 138 -13.67 6.15 -11.44
N ARG A 139 -13.26 5.58 -10.30
CA ARG A 139 -11.89 5.07 -10.09
C ARG A 139 -11.51 4.08 -11.18
N LEU A 140 -12.35 3.08 -11.43
CA LEU A 140 -12.09 2.06 -12.44
C LEU A 140 -11.95 2.66 -13.84
N SER A 141 -12.85 3.58 -14.20
CA SER A 141 -12.79 4.27 -15.49
C SER A 141 -11.50 5.11 -15.63
N LEU A 142 -11.02 5.75 -14.56
CA LEU A 142 -9.74 6.47 -14.57
C LEU A 142 -8.56 5.52 -14.73
N LEU A 143 -8.52 4.40 -14.02
CA LEU A 143 -7.45 3.40 -14.16
C LEU A 143 -7.40 2.80 -15.56
N ASP A 144 -8.56 2.49 -16.13
CA ASP A 144 -8.67 2.02 -17.51
C ASP A 144 -8.17 3.10 -18.48
N ALA A 145 -8.57 4.36 -18.32
CA ALA A 145 -8.09 5.46 -19.15
C ALA A 145 -6.57 5.68 -19.02
N ILE A 146 -6.01 5.60 -17.80
CA ILE A 146 -4.55 5.68 -17.59
C ILE A 146 -3.83 4.55 -18.31
N TYR A 147 -4.38 3.34 -18.31
CA TYR A 147 -3.78 2.20 -19.00
C TYR A 147 -3.81 2.36 -20.53
N TRP A 148 -4.92 2.84 -21.10
CA TRP A 148 -5.10 2.96 -22.56
C TRP A 148 -4.52 4.23 -23.18
N ASP A 149 -4.73 5.38 -22.54
CA ASP A 149 -4.30 6.70 -23.03
C ASP A 149 -2.95 7.15 -22.45
N GLY A 150 -2.37 6.34 -21.55
CA GLY A 150 -1.07 6.62 -20.97
C GLY A 150 0.02 6.73 -22.04
N PRO A 151 0.78 7.84 -22.12
CA PRO A 151 2.13 7.74 -22.62
C PRO A 151 2.87 6.75 -21.71
N SER A 152 3.75 5.92 -22.29
CA SER A 152 4.77 5.20 -21.53
C SER A 152 5.24 6.05 -20.36
N LEU A 153 4.94 5.66 -19.11
CA LEU A 153 5.40 6.33 -17.89
C LEU A 153 6.91 6.10 -17.65
N SER A 154 7.68 6.23 -18.72
CA SER A 154 9.09 6.56 -18.75
C SER A 154 9.22 8.00 -19.24
N HIS A 155 9.77 8.84 -18.38
CA HIS A 155 10.33 10.17 -18.64
C HIS A 155 9.38 11.38 -18.72
N SER A 156 9.67 12.27 -17.78
CA SER A 156 9.74 13.74 -17.95
C SER A 156 8.53 14.56 -17.47
N THR A 157 8.78 15.21 -16.33
CA THR A 157 8.51 16.64 -16.08
C THR A 157 7.13 17.18 -16.43
N LEU A 158 6.33 17.38 -15.38
CA LEU A 158 5.54 18.61 -15.23
C LEU A 158 6.55 19.78 -15.13
N GLN A 159 6.99 20.30 -16.27
CA GLN A 159 7.31 21.72 -16.37
C GLN A 159 6.00 22.47 -16.67
N PRO A 160 5.71 23.58 -15.97
CA PRO A 160 4.64 24.47 -16.38
C PRO A 160 4.99 25.03 -17.75
N SER A 161 4.10 24.83 -18.72
CA SER A 161 4.16 25.58 -19.98
C SER A 161 4.01 27.06 -19.67
N ASP A 162 4.98 27.86 -20.09
CA ASP A 162 4.94 29.31 -20.15
C ASP A 162 3.70 29.78 -20.92
N ASN A 163 2.69 30.23 -20.17
CA ASN A 163 1.78 31.32 -20.53
C ASN A 163 0.81 31.46 -19.36
N ASP A 164 1.15 32.34 -18.42
CA ASP A 164 0.23 33.33 -17.87
C ASP A 164 0.99 34.18 -16.85
N THR A 165 1.34 35.39 -17.29
CA THR A 165 1.95 36.43 -16.48
C THR A 165 0.92 37.03 -15.51
N ALA A 166 1.15 36.91 -14.21
CA ALA A 166 0.61 37.83 -13.20
C ALA A 166 1.69 38.11 -12.12
N PRO A 167 1.75 39.35 -11.58
CA PRO A 167 3.03 39.95 -11.18
C PRO A 167 3.43 39.57 -9.75
N VAL A 168 4.68 39.12 -9.62
CA VAL A 168 5.37 38.98 -8.33
C VAL A 168 5.85 40.35 -7.87
N MET A 169 5.40 40.75 -6.69
CA MET A 169 5.81 41.94 -5.97
C MET A 169 7.29 41.77 -5.51
N HIS A 170 8.21 42.42 -6.22
CA HIS A 170 9.65 42.38 -5.94
C HIS A 170 10.02 43.16 -4.67
N SER A 171 10.80 42.54 -3.79
CA SER A 171 11.71 43.24 -2.87
C SER A 171 13.12 43.28 -3.48
N MET A 172 13.76 44.43 -3.25
CA MET A 172 14.92 45.00 -3.93
C MET A 172 16.25 44.31 -3.60
N CYS A 173 17.16 44.22 -4.59
CA CYS A 173 18.46 44.93 -4.60
C CYS A 173 19.27 44.67 -5.90
N PRO A 174 20.24 45.54 -6.26
CA PRO A 174 20.42 46.02 -7.63
C PRO A 174 21.54 45.34 -8.43
N ARG A 175 21.41 45.37 -9.77
CA ARG A 175 22.54 45.18 -10.70
C ARG A 175 22.85 46.50 -11.42
N GLN A 176 24.12 46.87 -11.40
CA GLN A 176 24.73 47.83 -12.31
C GLN A 176 25.14 47.13 -13.61
N GLY A 177 24.99 47.83 -14.74
CA GLY A 177 25.95 47.77 -15.84
C GLY A 177 25.66 46.79 -17.00
N PRO A 178 25.39 47.29 -18.23
CA PRO A 178 25.05 46.50 -19.41
C PRO A 178 26.27 46.25 -20.33
N PHE A 179 26.18 45.31 -21.29
CA PHE A 179 26.66 45.48 -22.68
C PHE A 179 26.31 44.25 -23.55
N ASP A 180 25.42 44.50 -24.52
CA ASP A 180 25.39 44.12 -25.94
C ASP A 180 25.72 42.70 -26.45
N ALA A 181 24.65 42.04 -26.90
CA ALA A 181 24.31 41.77 -28.31
C ALA A 181 25.24 40.94 -29.24
N ILE A 182 24.57 40.11 -30.08
CA ILE A 182 24.82 39.80 -31.50
C ILE A 182 25.00 38.29 -31.87
N THR A 183 23.93 37.80 -32.53
CA THR A 183 23.80 36.85 -33.67
C THR A 183 24.18 35.36 -33.62
N ALA A 184 23.14 34.56 -33.83
CA ALA A 184 22.94 33.49 -34.83
C ALA A 184 24.14 32.97 -35.64
N GLY A 185 24.32 31.63 -35.65
CA GLY A 185 25.16 30.91 -36.60
C GLY A 185 25.04 29.39 -36.46
N ARG A 186 24.90 28.71 -37.59
CA ARG A 186 24.58 27.28 -37.79
C ARG A 186 25.68 26.32 -37.32
N CYS A 187 25.28 25.09 -37.01
CA CYS A 187 26.16 23.92 -36.89
C CYS A 187 26.77 23.51 -38.26
N PRO A 188 28.01 23.01 -38.25
CA PRO A 188 28.48 22.02 -39.21
C PRO A 188 28.93 20.71 -38.53
N ALA A 189 28.62 19.58 -39.17
CA ALA A 189 29.40 18.34 -39.12
C ALA A 189 30.67 18.53 -40.00
N ALA A 190 31.80 17.83 -39.89
CA ALA A 190 32.15 16.53 -39.33
C ALA A 190 33.68 16.50 -39.05
N GLU A 191 34.15 15.33 -38.62
CA GLU A 191 35.51 14.76 -38.73
C GLU A 191 36.30 14.50 -37.44
N GLU A 192 36.86 13.29 -37.46
CA GLU A 192 37.50 12.50 -36.43
C GLU A 192 38.93 12.96 -36.14
N ASP A 193 39.38 12.82 -34.89
CA ASP A 193 40.77 12.39 -34.64
C ASP A 193 40.87 11.56 -33.34
N MET A 194 41.79 10.60 -33.40
CA MET A 194 41.97 9.48 -32.47
C MET A 194 42.70 9.87 -31.18
N SER A 195 42.38 9.16 -30.09
CA SER A 195 43.32 8.41 -29.21
C SER A 195 42.94 8.49 -27.72
N GLY A 196 42.96 7.34 -27.02
CA GLY A 196 43.05 7.31 -25.56
C GLY A 196 42.21 6.27 -24.82
N ASN A 197 42.59 4.99 -24.92
CA ASN A 197 42.38 3.87 -23.99
C ASN A 197 41.51 4.08 -22.72
N ARG A 198 40.41 3.31 -22.61
CA ARG A 198 40.05 2.66 -21.33
C ARG A 198 39.16 1.43 -21.50
N ALA A 199 39.75 0.29 -21.12
CA ALA A 199 39.16 -0.94 -20.56
C ALA A 199 37.73 -1.36 -20.97
N SER A 200 37.71 -2.43 -21.76
CA SER A 200 36.65 -3.39 -22.05
C SER A 200 35.65 -3.69 -20.92
N GLN A 201 34.37 -3.41 -21.16
CA GLN A 201 33.23 -4.19 -20.68
C GLN A 201 32.58 -4.88 -21.90
N PRO A 202 32.21 -6.17 -21.84
CA PRO A 202 31.49 -6.81 -22.93
C PRO A 202 30.04 -6.31 -22.93
N SER A 203 29.68 -5.55 -23.97
CA SER A 203 28.31 -5.21 -24.31
C SER A 203 27.58 -6.45 -24.84
N LEU A 204 26.58 -6.91 -24.10
CA LEU A 204 25.58 -7.86 -24.62
C LEU A 204 24.75 -7.15 -25.71
N PRO A 205 24.38 -7.81 -26.82
CA PRO A 205 23.63 -7.17 -27.90
C PRO A 205 22.21 -6.83 -27.43
N LEU A 206 21.75 -5.63 -27.78
CA LEU A 206 20.34 -5.20 -27.70
C LEU A 206 19.47 -6.14 -28.55
N GLY A 207 18.90 -7.16 -27.90
CA GLY A 207 17.77 -7.91 -28.41
C GLY A 207 16.48 -7.09 -28.27
N ALA A 208 15.57 -7.24 -29.23
CA ALA A 208 14.23 -6.66 -29.23
C ALA A 208 13.54 -6.77 -27.85
N PRO A 209 12.62 -5.84 -27.48
CA PRO A 209 11.88 -5.98 -26.23
C PRO A 209 11.11 -7.30 -26.26
N SER A 210 11.57 -8.27 -25.47
CA SER A 210 10.85 -9.52 -25.22
C SER A 210 9.46 -9.15 -24.72
N GLU A 211 8.42 -9.79 -25.26
CA GLU A 211 7.06 -9.70 -24.69
C GLU A 211 7.12 -9.83 -23.16
N PRO A 212 6.27 -9.10 -22.39
CA PRO A 212 6.31 -9.20 -20.94
C PRO A 212 6.13 -10.67 -20.54
N HIS A 213 7.12 -11.18 -19.79
CA HIS A 213 7.21 -12.57 -19.37
C HIS A 213 5.99 -13.01 -18.53
N LEU A 214 5.30 -12.07 -17.88
CA LEU A 214 4.11 -12.29 -17.07
C LEU A 214 2.90 -11.54 -17.64
N ARG A 215 1.75 -12.22 -17.74
CA ARG A 215 0.46 -11.63 -18.09
C ARG A 215 -0.58 -11.88 -16.98
N VAL A 216 -1.18 -10.82 -16.46
CA VAL A 216 -2.21 -10.89 -15.41
C VAL A 216 -3.50 -10.27 -15.92
N TYR A 217 -4.57 -11.06 -15.94
CA TYR A 217 -5.92 -10.54 -16.14
C TYR A 217 -6.47 -10.08 -14.79
N VAL A 218 -6.98 -8.86 -14.71
CA VAL A 218 -7.56 -8.32 -13.48
C VAL A 218 -9.08 -8.29 -13.65
N TYR A 219 -9.81 -9.04 -12.82
CA TYR A 219 -11.27 -8.97 -12.88
C TYR A 219 -11.78 -7.56 -12.59
N GLY A 220 -12.84 -7.18 -13.28
CA GLY A 220 -13.45 -5.86 -13.20
C GLY A 220 -14.97 -5.91 -13.02
N ARG A 221 -15.64 -5.08 -13.82
CA ARG A 221 -17.10 -4.86 -13.75
C ARG A 221 -17.92 -6.02 -14.31
N GLU A 222 -17.28 -7.01 -14.90
CA GLU A 222 -17.93 -8.20 -15.46
C GLU A 222 -18.42 -9.20 -14.40
N VAL A 223 -18.08 -8.98 -13.11
CA VAL A 223 -18.52 -9.82 -11.99
C VAL A 223 -19.19 -8.96 -10.92
N ASP A 224 -20.53 -8.96 -10.87
CA ASP A 224 -21.32 -8.13 -9.96
C ASP A 224 -20.97 -8.36 -8.47
N GLU A 225 -20.65 -9.59 -8.08
CA GLU A 225 -20.24 -9.94 -6.71
C GLU A 225 -18.98 -9.21 -6.25
N LEU A 226 -18.08 -8.86 -7.19
CA LEU A 226 -16.88 -8.08 -6.86
C LEU A 226 -17.23 -6.67 -6.44
N LEU A 227 -18.35 -6.08 -6.87
CA LEU A 227 -18.72 -4.73 -6.47
C LEU A 227 -18.91 -4.62 -4.96
N GLN A 228 -19.42 -5.67 -4.31
CA GLN A 228 -19.56 -5.70 -2.85
C GLN A 228 -18.22 -5.84 -2.13
N LEU A 229 -17.28 -6.59 -2.71
CA LEU A 229 -15.95 -6.82 -2.12
C LEU A 229 -14.94 -5.73 -2.45
N THR A 230 -15.26 -4.89 -3.43
CA THR A 230 -14.49 -3.71 -3.80
C THR A 230 -15.12 -2.42 -3.28
N GLY A 231 -16.17 -2.50 -2.47
CA GLY A 231 -16.71 -1.33 -1.79
C GLY A 231 -15.70 -0.71 -0.82
N GLY A 232 -15.82 0.58 -0.58
CA GLY A 232 -15.02 1.31 0.40
C GLY A 232 -13.57 1.57 -0.02
N HIS A 233 -13.23 1.45 -1.30
CA HIS A 233 -11.85 1.60 -1.81
C HIS A 233 -11.08 2.77 -1.18
N SER A 234 -11.64 3.98 -1.18
CA SER A 234 -10.94 5.17 -0.66
C SER A 234 -10.63 5.05 0.82
N TYR A 235 -11.54 4.46 1.59
CA TYR A 235 -11.35 4.16 3.00
C TYR A 235 -10.29 3.06 3.17
N CYS A 236 -10.34 2.05 2.30
CA CYS A 236 -9.49 0.88 2.33
C CYS A 236 -8.06 1.13 1.85
N SER A 237 -7.79 2.18 1.06
CA SER A 237 -6.46 2.48 0.51
C SER A 237 -5.43 2.89 1.58
N ARG A 238 -5.85 3.00 2.84
CA ARG A 238 -5.06 3.54 3.95
C ARG A 238 -4.77 2.53 5.04
N GLY A 239 -3.70 2.81 5.78
CA GLY A 239 -3.21 1.93 6.83
C GLY A 239 -2.77 0.59 6.27
N GLN A 240 -2.58 -0.39 7.16
CA GLN A 240 -1.96 -1.67 6.83
C GLN A 240 -2.71 -2.49 5.76
N TRP A 241 -4.03 -2.31 5.65
CA TRP A 241 -4.89 -3.04 4.71
C TRP A 241 -4.92 -2.44 3.30
N GLY A 242 -4.32 -1.26 3.12
CA GLY A 242 -4.25 -0.59 1.83
C GLY A 242 -3.48 -1.36 0.76
N ALA A 243 -2.73 -2.40 1.15
CA ALA A 243 -2.02 -3.26 0.20
C ALA A 243 -2.99 -3.97 -0.75
N ASP A 244 -4.16 -4.41 -0.29
CA ASP A 244 -5.15 -5.05 -1.17
C ASP A 244 -5.62 -4.10 -2.29
N VAL A 245 -5.89 -2.83 -1.93
CA VAL A 245 -6.31 -1.79 -2.88
C VAL A 245 -5.17 -1.41 -3.82
N LEU A 246 -3.99 -1.12 -3.29
CA LEU A 246 -2.84 -0.71 -4.09
C LEU A 246 -2.41 -1.81 -5.07
N LEU A 247 -2.45 -3.08 -4.66
CA LEU A 247 -2.16 -4.20 -5.56
C LEU A 247 -3.16 -4.25 -6.72
N ALA A 248 -4.45 -4.07 -6.45
CA ALA A 248 -5.48 -4.03 -7.48
C ALA A 248 -5.26 -2.87 -8.46
N GLU A 249 -4.95 -1.67 -7.97
CA GLU A 249 -4.68 -0.50 -8.80
C GLU A 249 -3.41 -0.66 -9.63
N LEU A 250 -2.30 -1.06 -9.00
CA LEU A 250 -1.00 -1.23 -9.65
C LEU A 250 -1.06 -2.32 -10.73
N LEU A 251 -1.71 -3.45 -10.48
CA LEU A 251 -1.92 -4.47 -11.51
C LEU A 251 -2.69 -3.89 -12.70
N ARG A 252 -3.74 -3.09 -12.46
CA ARG A 252 -4.57 -2.51 -13.53
C ARG A 252 -3.85 -1.53 -14.46
N ILE A 253 -2.82 -0.84 -13.97
CA ILE A 253 -2.05 0.11 -14.78
C ILE A 253 -0.66 -0.42 -15.17
N SER A 254 -0.33 -1.64 -14.76
CA SER A 254 0.99 -2.24 -15.03
C SER A 254 1.11 -2.77 -16.45
N HIS A 255 2.36 -2.85 -16.93
CA HIS A 255 2.69 -3.47 -18.20
C HIS A 255 2.41 -4.99 -18.26
N VAL A 256 2.20 -5.64 -17.11
CA VAL A 256 1.82 -7.06 -17.06
C VAL A 256 0.32 -7.28 -17.21
N ARG A 257 -0.51 -6.23 -17.15
CA ARG A 257 -1.96 -6.37 -17.40
C ARG A 257 -2.21 -6.92 -18.80
N THR A 258 -3.22 -7.77 -18.90
CA THR A 258 -3.85 -8.14 -20.17
C THR A 258 -5.36 -8.08 -20.06
N ASP A 259 -6.03 -7.49 -21.05
CA ASP A 259 -7.50 -7.57 -21.16
C ASP A 259 -7.96 -8.79 -21.97
N ASP A 260 -7.01 -9.58 -22.50
CA ASP A 260 -7.28 -10.86 -23.14
C ASP A 260 -7.12 -11.99 -22.09
N PRO A 261 -8.23 -12.53 -21.53
CA PRO A 261 -8.15 -13.62 -20.56
C PRO A 261 -7.52 -14.86 -21.18
N ALA A 262 -7.57 -15.01 -22.51
CA ALA A 262 -6.91 -16.08 -23.22
C ALA A 262 -5.41 -15.81 -23.46
N LYS A 263 -4.80 -14.79 -22.85
CA LYS A 263 -3.33 -14.60 -22.74
C LYS A 263 -2.84 -14.58 -21.30
N ALA A 264 -3.75 -14.60 -20.33
CA ALA A 264 -3.41 -14.53 -18.92
C ALA A 264 -2.62 -15.77 -18.45
N ASP A 265 -1.59 -15.52 -17.64
CA ASP A 265 -0.92 -16.53 -16.82
C ASP A 265 -1.58 -16.63 -15.43
N PHE A 266 -2.08 -15.50 -14.93
CA PHE A 266 -2.84 -15.42 -13.68
C PHE A 266 -4.06 -14.52 -13.81
N PHE A 267 -5.06 -14.79 -12.98
CA PHE A 267 -6.26 -13.99 -12.80
C PHE A 267 -6.26 -13.37 -11.41
N PHE A 268 -6.05 -12.06 -11.31
CA PHE A 268 -6.15 -11.36 -10.04
C PHE A 268 -7.60 -11.03 -9.72
N VAL A 269 -8.02 -11.37 -8.50
CA VAL A 269 -9.37 -11.14 -8.00
C VAL A 269 -9.34 -10.01 -6.96
N PRO A 270 -9.72 -8.77 -7.32
CA PRO A 270 -9.69 -7.66 -6.38
C PRO A 270 -10.81 -7.83 -5.35
N ALA A 271 -10.47 -8.26 -4.14
CA ALA A 271 -11.41 -8.44 -3.05
C ALA A 271 -10.83 -7.91 -1.74
N PHE A 272 -11.46 -6.90 -1.14
CA PHE A 272 -10.97 -6.20 0.04
C PHE A 272 -11.69 -6.65 1.31
N GLY A 273 -12.01 -7.95 1.40
CA GLY A 273 -12.82 -8.48 2.48
C GLY A 273 -12.26 -8.17 3.87
N ILE A 274 -10.93 -8.06 4.00
CA ILE A 274 -10.32 -7.71 5.28
C ILE A 274 -10.56 -6.27 5.69
N CYS A 275 -10.50 -5.33 4.75
CA CYS A 275 -10.84 -3.95 5.01
C CYS A 275 -12.32 -3.81 5.37
N LEU A 276 -13.20 -4.49 4.62
CA LEU A 276 -14.64 -4.46 4.88
C LEU A 276 -15.01 -5.05 6.25
N PHE A 277 -14.25 -6.04 6.71
CA PHE A 277 -14.38 -6.58 8.06
C PHE A 277 -13.92 -5.57 9.13
N GLU A 278 -12.71 -5.03 9.00
CA GLU A 278 -12.13 -4.09 9.98
C GLU A 278 -12.87 -2.74 10.00
N GLY A 279 -13.42 -2.32 8.86
CA GLY A 279 -14.33 -1.18 8.72
C GLY A 279 -15.74 -1.43 9.25
N ASN A 280 -16.03 -2.62 9.81
CA ASN A 280 -17.35 -3.03 10.30
C ASN A 280 -18.47 -2.96 9.23
N VAL A 281 -18.13 -3.07 7.95
CA VAL A 281 -19.10 -3.11 6.85
C VAL A 281 -19.76 -4.48 6.80
N PHE A 282 -18.96 -5.54 6.88
CA PHE A 282 -19.44 -6.92 6.87
C PHE A 282 -18.86 -7.75 8.01
N ARG A 283 -19.68 -8.65 8.56
CA ARG A 283 -19.20 -9.72 9.44
C ARG A 283 -18.58 -10.85 8.62
N VAL A 284 -17.72 -11.64 9.25
CA VAL A 284 -17.09 -12.83 8.63
C VAL A 284 -18.11 -13.77 7.99
N SER A 285 -19.27 -14.01 8.61
CA SER A 285 -20.32 -14.87 8.04
C SER A 285 -20.95 -14.32 6.76
N GLN A 286 -21.06 -12.99 6.63
CA GLN A 286 -21.54 -12.35 5.42
C GLN A 286 -20.48 -12.42 4.32
N LEU A 287 -19.22 -12.14 4.67
CA LEU A 287 -18.09 -12.26 3.75
C LEU A 287 -17.94 -13.68 3.21
N ASP A 288 -18.09 -14.71 4.05
CA ASP A 288 -18.09 -16.11 3.59
C ASP A 288 -19.12 -16.35 2.48
N GLY A 289 -20.36 -15.88 2.68
CA GLY A 289 -21.42 -16.00 1.69
C GLY A 289 -21.09 -15.26 0.39
N ILE A 290 -20.57 -14.03 0.48
CA ILE A 290 -20.21 -13.22 -0.69
C ILE A 290 -19.06 -13.87 -1.47
N TYR A 291 -17.99 -14.31 -0.79
CA TYR A 291 -16.88 -15.01 -1.44
C TYR A 291 -17.32 -16.31 -2.10
N ARG A 292 -18.20 -17.10 -1.49
CA ARG A 292 -18.73 -18.32 -2.10
C ARG A 292 -19.47 -18.02 -3.41
N GLN A 293 -20.32 -17.00 -3.41
CA GLN A 293 -21.04 -16.59 -4.61
C GLN A 293 -20.09 -16.06 -5.68
N LEU A 294 -19.08 -15.28 -5.27
CA LEU A 294 -18.04 -14.80 -6.16
C LEU A 294 -17.35 -15.97 -6.88
N ILE A 295 -16.81 -16.94 -6.14
CA ILE A 295 -16.10 -18.08 -6.72
C ILE A 295 -16.96 -18.84 -7.75
N LEU A 296 -18.25 -19.05 -7.46
CA LEU A 296 -19.17 -19.72 -8.38
C LEU A 296 -19.40 -18.95 -9.69
N LYS A 297 -19.24 -17.62 -9.67
CA LYS A 297 -19.53 -16.72 -10.78
C LYS A 297 -18.30 -16.22 -11.53
N LEU A 298 -17.09 -16.46 -11.02
CA LEU A 298 -15.84 -16.13 -11.70
C LEU A 298 -15.71 -16.93 -13.02
N PRO A 299 -15.77 -16.29 -14.21
CA PRO A 299 -15.84 -16.99 -15.50
C PRO A 299 -14.70 -17.97 -15.79
N TYR A 300 -13.49 -17.71 -15.28
CA TYR A 300 -12.29 -18.50 -15.59
C TYR A 300 -11.86 -19.42 -14.45
N PHE A 301 -12.53 -19.38 -13.29
CA PHE A 301 -12.09 -20.06 -12.07
C PHE A 301 -12.07 -21.60 -12.19
N ASN A 302 -13.14 -22.17 -12.75
CA ASN A 302 -13.28 -23.63 -12.86
C ASN A 302 -12.30 -24.28 -13.84
N GLN A 303 -11.62 -23.50 -14.69
CA GLN A 303 -10.66 -24.04 -15.67
C GLN A 303 -9.44 -24.68 -15.01
N THR A 304 -9.04 -24.14 -13.86
CA THR A 304 -7.87 -24.59 -13.09
C THR A 304 -8.21 -24.91 -11.65
N ASN A 305 -9.51 -24.88 -11.29
CA ASN A 305 -9.98 -24.95 -9.91
C ASN A 305 -9.36 -23.86 -9.01
N GLY A 306 -9.15 -22.66 -9.56
CA GLY A 306 -8.55 -21.53 -8.86
C GLY A 306 -7.03 -21.47 -8.88
N ARG A 307 -6.33 -22.43 -9.48
CA ARG A 307 -4.87 -22.60 -9.35
C ARG A 307 -4.04 -21.47 -9.99
N ASP A 308 -4.63 -20.74 -10.92
CA ASP A 308 -4.09 -19.53 -11.53
C ASP A 308 -4.79 -18.25 -11.03
N HIS A 309 -5.63 -18.35 -10.00
CA HIS A 309 -6.29 -17.21 -9.36
C HIS A 309 -5.47 -16.70 -8.18
N VAL A 310 -5.30 -15.39 -8.12
CA VAL A 310 -4.55 -14.70 -7.07
C VAL A 310 -5.51 -13.82 -6.26
N PHE A 311 -5.55 -14.03 -4.96
CA PHE A 311 -6.34 -13.25 -4.00
C PHE A 311 -5.40 -12.57 -3.00
N SER A 312 -5.72 -11.34 -2.60
CA SER A 312 -4.98 -10.64 -1.55
C SER A 312 -5.76 -10.64 -0.23
N PHE A 313 -5.05 -10.87 0.86
CA PHE A 313 -5.57 -10.84 2.22
C PHE A 313 -4.54 -10.14 3.12
N SER A 314 -4.44 -8.81 3.03
CA SER A 314 -3.38 -8.02 3.66
C SER A 314 -3.59 -7.74 5.17
N SER A 315 -3.87 -8.77 5.98
CA SER A 315 -3.84 -8.64 7.45
C SER A 315 -3.50 -9.94 8.19
N GLY A 316 -3.45 -9.84 9.52
CA GLY A 316 -3.33 -10.99 10.43
C GLY A 316 -4.42 -12.03 10.21
N LEU A 317 -5.67 -11.64 9.94
CA LEU A 317 -6.76 -12.61 9.73
C LEU A 317 -6.59 -13.41 8.44
N SER A 318 -5.82 -12.88 7.47
CA SER A 318 -5.58 -13.51 6.17
C SER A 318 -6.92 -13.97 5.54
N ALA A 319 -6.95 -15.16 4.94
CA ALA A 319 -8.16 -15.78 4.40
C ALA A 319 -9.22 -16.16 5.47
N GLY A 320 -9.01 -15.85 6.76
CA GLY A 320 -9.96 -16.10 7.83
C GLY A 320 -11.27 -15.30 7.71
N VAL A 321 -11.28 -14.21 6.92
CA VAL A 321 -12.51 -13.52 6.52
C VAL A 321 -13.38 -14.33 5.55
N PHE A 322 -12.83 -15.41 5.00
CA PHE A 322 -13.51 -16.37 4.14
C PHE A 322 -13.37 -17.79 4.73
N PRO A 323 -14.05 -18.13 5.85
CA PRO A 323 -13.84 -19.39 6.57
C PRO A 323 -13.90 -20.67 5.74
N THR A 324 -14.72 -20.70 4.68
CA THR A 324 -14.86 -21.84 3.76
C THR A 324 -13.90 -21.81 2.57
N TRP A 325 -12.89 -20.94 2.57
CA TRP A 325 -11.92 -20.81 1.47
C TRP A 325 -11.25 -22.14 1.08
N ARG A 326 -10.96 -23.03 2.05
CA ARG A 326 -10.35 -24.35 1.76
C ARG A 326 -11.26 -25.27 0.94
N GLN A 327 -12.57 -25.06 1.01
CA GLN A 327 -13.54 -25.83 0.24
C GLN A 327 -13.77 -25.19 -1.13
N CYS A 328 -13.73 -23.86 -1.20
CA CYS A 328 -14.13 -23.12 -2.39
C CYS A 328 -12.95 -22.78 -3.32
N MET A 329 -11.78 -22.49 -2.76
CA MET A 329 -10.59 -22.06 -3.49
C MET A 329 -9.28 -22.67 -2.93
N PRO A 330 -9.19 -24.00 -2.77
CA PRO A 330 -8.02 -24.64 -2.15
C PRO A 330 -6.72 -24.38 -2.91
N GLU A 331 -6.77 -24.29 -4.25
CA GLU A 331 -5.59 -24.15 -5.12
C GLU A 331 -5.20 -22.69 -5.40
N ALA A 332 -6.00 -21.72 -4.97
CA ALA A 332 -5.77 -20.31 -5.26
C ALA A 332 -4.58 -19.73 -4.50
N ILE A 333 -3.77 -18.92 -5.18
CA ILE A 333 -2.61 -18.26 -4.61
C ILE A 333 -3.10 -17.11 -3.72
N LYS A 334 -2.64 -17.09 -2.48
CA LYS A 334 -2.96 -16.04 -1.51
C LYS A 334 -1.74 -15.15 -1.32
N LEU A 335 -1.96 -13.84 -1.41
CA LEU A 335 -1.00 -12.83 -1.01
C LEU A 335 -1.35 -12.42 0.42
N THR A 336 -0.50 -12.71 1.40
CA THR A 336 -0.82 -12.43 2.81
C THR A 336 0.42 -12.14 3.65
N PRO A 337 0.38 -11.25 4.65
CA PRO A 337 1.49 -11.05 5.56
C PRO A 337 1.53 -12.11 6.70
N GLU A 338 0.44 -12.83 6.94
CA GLU A 338 0.32 -13.81 8.03
C GLU A 338 0.67 -15.23 7.55
N THR A 339 1.60 -15.87 8.25
CA THR A 339 2.03 -17.24 7.97
C THR A 339 1.70 -18.22 9.10
N GLU A 340 1.28 -17.72 10.27
CA GLU A 340 0.94 -18.52 11.43
C GLU A 340 -0.56 -18.88 11.50
N LEU A 341 -0.88 -19.77 12.44
CA LEU A 341 -2.26 -20.07 12.79
C LEU A 341 -2.86 -18.91 13.59
N PHE A 342 -3.58 -18.05 12.89
CA PHE A 342 -4.36 -16.97 13.46
C PHE A 342 -5.79 -17.01 12.94
N ASN A 343 -6.74 -17.40 13.78
CA ASN A 343 -8.18 -17.29 13.52
C ASN A 343 -8.96 -17.51 14.82
N ASP A 344 -10.15 -16.92 14.94
CA ASP A 344 -11.06 -17.18 16.06
C ASP A 344 -11.98 -18.42 15.80
N MET A 345 -11.72 -19.22 14.76
CA MET A 345 -12.58 -20.30 14.26
C MET A 345 -12.06 -21.68 14.69
N PRO A 346 -12.69 -22.37 15.68
CA PRO A 346 -12.14 -23.59 16.27
C PRO A 346 -11.88 -24.75 15.30
N PHE A 347 -12.58 -24.80 14.16
CA PHE A 347 -12.42 -25.84 13.14
C PHE A 347 -11.22 -25.59 12.21
N GLN A 348 -10.64 -24.40 12.20
CA GLN A 348 -9.44 -24.11 11.42
C GLN A 348 -8.20 -24.41 12.28
N THR A 349 -7.59 -25.57 12.05
CA THR A 349 -6.44 -26.06 12.82
C THR A 349 -5.11 -25.85 12.11
N GLN A 350 -5.13 -25.31 10.89
CA GLN A 350 -3.95 -25.07 10.06
C GLN A 350 -3.87 -23.59 9.66
N PRO A 351 -2.65 -23.03 9.51
CA PRO A 351 -2.47 -21.68 8.99
C PRO A 351 -3.18 -21.44 7.66
N HIS A 352 -3.59 -20.21 7.41
CA HIS A 352 -4.19 -19.82 6.13
C HIS A 352 -3.20 -19.75 4.98
N TYR A 353 -1.92 -19.88 5.29
CA TYR A 353 -0.80 -19.81 4.38
C TYR A 353 -0.24 -21.20 4.09
N GLY A 354 0.02 -21.48 2.81
CA GLY A 354 0.75 -22.64 2.33
C GLY A 354 2.07 -22.22 1.69
N VAL A 355 3.19 -22.62 2.29
CA VAL A 355 4.57 -22.27 1.91
C VAL A 355 4.84 -22.38 0.40
N TRP A 356 4.38 -23.46 -0.24
CA TRP A 356 4.68 -23.71 -1.66
C TRP A 356 3.77 -22.91 -2.61
N GLN A 357 2.57 -22.56 -2.16
CA GLN A 357 1.50 -22.04 -3.00
C GLN A 357 1.40 -20.51 -2.90
N ASP A 358 1.45 -20.00 -1.68
CA ASP A 358 1.13 -18.61 -1.37
C ASP A 358 2.37 -17.72 -1.41
N ILE A 359 2.17 -16.41 -1.31
CA ILE A 359 3.23 -15.41 -1.30
C ILE A 359 3.08 -14.55 -0.05
N VAL A 360 4.16 -14.44 0.72
CA VAL A 360 4.21 -13.53 1.86
C VAL A 360 4.47 -12.12 1.36
N ILE A 361 3.55 -11.18 1.66
CA ILE A 361 3.65 -9.78 1.21
C ILE A 361 3.82 -8.81 2.38
N PRO A 362 4.44 -7.63 2.17
CA PRO A 362 4.46 -6.60 3.19
C PRO A 362 3.08 -5.97 3.38
N GLY A 363 2.81 -5.52 4.61
CA GLY A 363 1.68 -4.64 4.89
C GLY A 363 1.90 -3.26 4.27
N HIS A 364 0.83 -2.49 4.07
CA HIS A 364 0.97 -1.15 3.49
C HIS A 364 1.45 -0.12 4.53
N LEU A 365 2.59 0.51 4.23
CA LEU A 365 3.15 1.63 4.98
C LEU A 365 3.02 2.91 4.12
N PRO A 366 2.20 3.89 4.51
CA PRO A 366 2.01 5.11 3.73
C PRO A 366 3.31 5.89 3.53
N TRP A 367 3.46 6.56 2.38
CA TRP A 367 4.65 7.34 2.06
C TRP A 367 4.92 8.49 3.05
N SER A 368 3.88 9.08 3.66
CA SER A 368 4.03 10.06 4.73
C SER A 368 4.75 9.49 5.97
N GLU A 369 4.46 8.24 6.33
CA GLU A 369 5.12 7.52 7.43
C GLU A 369 6.55 7.13 7.04
N VAL A 370 6.76 6.62 5.82
CA VAL A 370 8.09 6.32 5.27
C VAL A 370 9.01 7.54 5.38
N LEU A 371 8.54 8.71 4.92
CA LEU A 371 9.31 9.95 4.96
C LEU A 371 9.61 10.40 6.40
N SER A 372 8.65 10.22 7.31
CA SER A 372 8.83 10.55 8.73
C SER A 372 9.87 9.65 9.40
N LEU A 373 9.87 8.36 9.09
CA LEU A 373 10.83 7.37 9.58
C LEU A 373 12.25 7.64 9.04
N VAL A 374 12.37 7.89 7.74
CA VAL A 374 13.66 8.23 7.11
C VAL A 374 14.20 9.55 7.66
N GLY A 375 13.35 10.57 7.81
CA GLY A 375 13.72 11.86 8.38
C GLY A 375 14.13 11.79 9.87
N ALA A 376 13.63 10.80 10.62
CA ALA A 376 14.02 10.56 12.00
C ALA A 376 15.30 9.72 12.15
N SER A 377 15.77 9.07 11.09
CA SER A 377 16.90 8.13 11.13
C SER A 377 18.22 8.84 11.39
N LYS A 378 18.99 8.35 12.37
CA LYS A 378 20.36 8.81 12.65
C LYS A 378 21.41 7.85 12.08
N PRO A 379 22.61 8.33 11.70
CA PRO A 379 23.76 7.47 11.44
C PRO A 379 24.05 6.54 12.61
N VAL A 380 24.49 5.30 12.34
CA VAL A 380 24.68 4.23 13.34
C VAL A 380 25.56 4.69 14.51
N GLU A 381 26.60 5.48 14.24
CA GLU A 381 27.55 5.99 15.24
C GLU A 381 26.93 7.00 16.20
N LYS A 382 25.86 7.68 15.77
CA LYS A 382 25.15 8.72 16.56
C LYS A 382 23.96 8.16 17.34
N ARG A 383 23.66 6.87 17.21
CA ARG A 383 22.54 6.20 17.88
C ARG A 383 22.90 5.90 19.32
N THR A 384 22.15 6.48 20.26
CA THR A 384 22.41 6.35 21.69
C THR A 384 21.65 5.20 22.35
N THR A 385 20.54 4.79 21.74
CA THR A 385 19.71 3.70 22.25
C THR A 385 20.19 2.36 21.67
N LEU A 386 20.36 1.35 22.53
CA LEU A 386 20.71 -0.01 22.11
C LEU A 386 19.51 -0.69 21.43
N GLY A 387 18.38 -0.76 22.12
CA GLY A 387 17.18 -1.47 21.64
C GLY A 387 15.89 -0.78 22.04
N VAL A 388 14.91 -0.74 21.13
CA VAL A 388 13.61 -0.09 21.39
C VAL A 388 12.41 -1.00 21.14
N PHE A 389 11.42 -0.88 22.02
CA PHE A 389 10.05 -1.35 21.84
C PHE A 389 9.10 -0.26 22.36
N MET A 390 8.13 0.16 21.57
CA MET A 390 7.03 0.98 22.05
C MET A 390 5.72 0.42 21.50
N GLY A 391 4.78 0.09 22.38
CA GLY A 391 3.48 -0.37 21.93
C GLY A 391 2.70 -1.11 23.01
N ARG A 392 1.38 -1.20 22.80
CA ARG A 392 0.45 -1.78 23.76
C ARG A 392 0.74 -3.26 24.06
N VAL A 393 0.65 -3.61 25.34
CA VAL A 393 0.87 -4.98 25.86
C VAL A 393 -0.39 -5.54 26.53
N ASP A 394 -1.54 -4.91 26.29
CA ASP A 394 -2.80 -5.38 26.85
C ASP A 394 -3.18 -6.78 26.33
N PRO A 395 -3.96 -7.59 27.08
CA PRO A 395 -4.27 -8.97 26.70
C PRO A 395 -4.96 -9.12 25.33
N SER A 396 -5.62 -8.08 24.80
CA SER A 396 -6.21 -8.14 23.45
C SER A 396 -5.15 -8.12 22.34
N ARG A 397 -3.93 -7.71 22.66
CA ARG A 397 -2.77 -7.62 21.78
C ARG A 397 -1.72 -8.70 22.03
N GLY A 398 -1.91 -9.51 23.06
CA GLY A 398 -1.14 -10.72 23.34
C GLY A 398 -1.36 -11.81 22.28
N PRO A 399 -0.65 -12.94 22.40
CA PRO A 399 -0.68 -14.01 21.41
C PRO A 399 -2.08 -14.59 21.27
N HIS A 400 -2.44 -14.97 20.05
CA HIS A 400 -3.71 -15.65 19.82
C HIS A 400 -3.77 -16.98 20.60
N LYS A 401 -4.97 -17.35 21.10
CA LYS A 401 -5.17 -18.57 21.92
C LYS A 401 -4.82 -19.86 21.18
N GLN A 402 -4.95 -19.87 19.86
CA GLN A 402 -4.59 -21.01 19.00
C GLN A 402 -3.11 -20.98 18.55
N GLY A 403 -2.38 -19.90 18.84
CA GLY A 403 -0.95 -19.82 18.59
C GLY A 403 -0.14 -20.59 19.64
N ASP A 404 1.18 -20.43 19.63
CA ASP A 404 2.06 -21.08 20.63
C ASP A 404 1.96 -20.52 22.07
N GLY A 405 1.12 -19.50 22.29
CA GLY A 405 0.86 -18.87 23.57
C GLY A 405 1.99 -17.99 24.11
N ILE A 406 3.09 -17.79 23.37
CA ILE A 406 4.22 -16.97 23.84
C ILE A 406 3.90 -15.49 23.70
N ASP A 407 3.82 -14.78 24.82
CA ASP A 407 3.62 -13.33 24.86
C ASP A 407 4.95 -12.57 24.81
N SER A 408 5.44 -12.36 23.59
CA SER A 408 6.72 -11.69 23.35
C SER A 408 6.71 -10.21 23.77
N ARG A 409 5.54 -9.56 23.82
CA ARG A 409 5.41 -8.17 24.28
C ARG A 409 5.57 -8.10 25.78
N GLN A 410 4.88 -8.98 26.51
CA GLN A 410 5.00 -9.08 27.95
C GLN A 410 6.44 -9.42 28.40
N LEU A 411 7.09 -10.38 27.72
CA LEU A 411 8.49 -10.73 28.02
C LEU A 411 9.45 -9.55 27.78
N LEU A 412 9.21 -8.72 26.77
CA LEU A 412 10.00 -7.49 26.57
C LEU A 412 9.77 -6.47 27.66
N VAL A 413 8.54 -6.26 28.12
CA VAL A 413 8.25 -5.37 29.25
C VAL A 413 8.97 -5.86 30.51
N GLU A 414 8.96 -7.17 30.77
CA GLU A 414 9.70 -7.78 31.87
C GLU A 414 11.22 -7.58 31.76
N LEU A 415 11.77 -7.67 30.54
CA LEU A 415 13.16 -7.30 30.26
C LEU A 415 13.41 -5.80 30.52
N GLY A 416 12.48 -4.92 30.13
CA GLY A 416 12.56 -3.48 30.33
C GLY A 416 12.61 -3.09 31.81
N ARG A 417 11.86 -3.80 32.66
CA ARG A 417 11.86 -3.62 34.13
C ARG A 417 13.21 -3.93 34.79
N GLN A 418 14.12 -4.61 34.10
CA GLN A 418 15.49 -4.85 34.60
C GLN A 418 16.36 -3.59 34.53
N ASN A 419 15.89 -2.48 33.95
CA ASN A 419 16.62 -1.21 33.83
C ASN A 419 18.02 -1.35 33.20
N LEU A 420 18.14 -2.25 32.22
CA LEU A 420 19.39 -2.47 31.51
C LEU A 420 19.75 -1.27 30.62
N THR A 421 21.03 -0.91 30.60
CA THR A 421 21.52 0.26 29.88
C THR A 421 21.17 0.20 28.39
N GLY A 422 20.63 1.31 27.87
CA GLY A 422 20.35 1.50 26.45
C GLY A 422 19.06 0.84 25.95
N LEU A 423 18.26 0.20 26.81
CA LEU A 423 16.93 -0.29 26.41
C LEU A 423 15.87 0.79 26.65
N ARG A 424 15.03 1.02 25.64
CA ARG A 424 13.83 1.86 25.74
C ARG A 424 12.59 1.02 25.43
N ILE A 425 11.92 0.58 26.48
CA ILE A 425 10.74 -0.29 26.38
C ILE A 425 9.56 0.45 27.02
N ASP A 426 8.54 0.74 26.21
CA ASP A 426 7.33 1.47 26.59
C ASP A 426 6.10 0.63 26.22
N ASP A 427 5.25 0.33 27.18
CA ASP A 427 4.01 -0.43 26.99
C ASP A 427 2.79 0.46 26.69
N THR A 428 3.00 1.77 26.59
CA THR A 428 1.97 2.77 26.28
C THR A 428 1.91 3.09 24.79
N GLN A 429 0.82 3.75 24.38
CA GLN A 429 0.69 4.28 23.02
C GLN A 429 1.41 5.64 22.95
N ALA A 430 2.71 5.60 22.70
CA ALA A 430 3.49 6.81 22.44
C ALA A 430 2.97 7.53 21.18
N PRO A 431 3.05 8.88 21.12
CA PRO A 431 2.79 9.62 19.89
C PRO A 431 3.67 9.11 18.75
N VAL A 432 3.12 9.02 17.54
CA VAL A 432 3.81 8.48 16.35
C VAL A 432 5.18 9.16 16.11
N ALA A 433 5.24 10.48 16.24
CA ALA A 433 6.49 11.23 16.06
C ALA A 433 7.55 10.91 17.14
N GLU A 434 7.14 10.56 18.36
CA GLU A 434 8.07 10.10 19.40
C GLU A 434 8.56 8.68 19.10
N HIS A 435 7.64 7.81 18.67
CA HIS A 435 7.96 6.44 18.27
C HIS A 435 9.03 6.40 17.17
N TYR A 436 8.84 7.15 16.08
CA TYR A 436 9.79 7.17 14.96
C TYR A 436 11.14 7.77 15.34
N ARG A 437 11.17 8.81 16.19
CA ARG A 437 12.45 9.34 16.73
C ARG A 437 13.19 8.33 17.58
N ALA A 438 12.47 7.54 18.38
CA ALA A 438 13.08 6.48 19.19
C ALA A 438 13.65 5.35 18.32
N MET A 439 12.94 4.94 17.27
CA MET A 439 13.44 3.97 16.27
C MET A 439 14.67 4.51 15.55
N GLY A 440 14.64 5.77 15.09
CA GLY A 440 15.77 6.41 14.40
C GLY A 440 17.01 6.60 15.26
N ASP A 441 16.87 6.65 16.59
CA ASP A 441 17.97 6.70 17.57
C ASP A 441 18.45 5.33 18.06
N SER A 442 17.76 4.24 17.70
CA SER A 442 18.03 2.90 18.21
C SER A 442 18.83 2.04 17.23
N ARG A 443 19.81 1.29 17.73
CA ARG A 443 20.56 0.33 16.90
C ARG A 443 19.67 -0.85 16.49
N PHE A 444 18.90 -1.37 17.44
CA PHE A 444 18.03 -2.51 17.27
C PHE A 444 16.57 -2.14 17.53
N CYS A 445 15.66 -2.63 16.69
CA CYS A 445 14.22 -2.45 16.86
C CYS A 445 13.60 -3.81 17.12
N PHE A 446 13.07 -4.00 18.33
CA PHE A 446 12.42 -5.26 18.66
C PHE A 446 11.14 -5.38 17.87
N VAL A 447 10.89 -6.56 17.30
CA VAL A 447 9.67 -6.91 16.56
C VAL A 447 8.99 -8.12 17.20
N PRO A 448 8.43 -8.01 18.42
CA PRO A 448 7.58 -9.03 19.01
C PRO A 448 6.30 -9.24 18.22
N ARG A 449 5.90 -10.51 18.16
CA ARG A 449 4.55 -10.90 17.76
C ARG A 449 3.48 -10.23 18.61
N GLY A 450 2.30 -10.05 18.03
CA GLY A 450 1.10 -9.66 18.75
C GLY A 450 0.09 -10.80 18.73
N LYS A 451 -1.19 -10.46 18.53
CA LYS A 451 -2.24 -11.44 18.23
C LYS A 451 -1.87 -12.28 16.99
N SER A 452 -1.35 -11.62 15.96
CA SER A 452 -0.85 -12.22 14.71
C SER A 452 0.67 -12.38 14.73
N GLY A 453 1.20 -13.28 13.88
CA GLY A 453 2.63 -13.58 13.78
C GLY A 453 3.45 -12.42 13.19
N TRP A 454 2.84 -11.62 12.32
CA TRP A 454 3.46 -10.49 11.62
C TRP A 454 3.19 -9.13 12.29
N SER A 455 3.98 -8.11 11.90
CA SER A 455 3.82 -6.74 12.40
C SER A 455 4.34 -5.69 11.41
N LEU A 456 3.56 -4.62 11.18
CA LEU A 456 3.98 -3.46 10.37
C LEU A 456 5.33 -2.89 10.79
N ARG A 457 5.66 -2.99 12.08
CA ARG A 457 6.90 -2.44 12.64
C ARG A 457 8.16 -3.07 12.11
N PHE A 458 8.09 -4.29 11.56
CA PHE A 458 9.21 -4.82 10.80
C PHE A 458 9.57 -3.86 9.66
N PHE A 459 8.59 -3.41 8.87
CA PHE A 459 8.79 -2.46 7.79
C PHE A 459 9.18 -1.07 8.30
N GLU A 460 8.56 -0.60 9.39
CA GLU A 460 8.94 0.68 10.02
C GLU A 460 10.43 0.70 10.43
N ALA A 461 10.93 -0.42 10.97
CA ALA A 461 12.33 -0.57 11.38
C ALA A 461 13.28 -0.45 10.18
N LEU A 462 12.91 -1.02 9.03
CA LEU A 462 13.71 -0.89 7.80
C LEU A 462 13.86 0.58 7.38
N PHE A 463 12.77 1.35 7.42
CA PHE A 463 12.79 2.76 7.04
C PHE A 463 13.47 3.67 8.08
N ALA A 464 13.39 3.34 9.36
CA ALA A 464 14.19 3.98 10.41
C ALA A 464 15.69 3.58 10.35
N GLY A 465 16.07 2.66 9.46
CA GLY A 465 17.43 2.09 9.39
C GLY A 465 17.82 1.32 10.67
N CYS A 466 16.84 0.86 11.42
CA CYS A 466 17.01 0.18 12.70
C CYS A 466 17.05 -1.34 12.46
N VAL A 467 18.07 -2.03 12.97
CA VAL A 467 18.23 -3.47 12.71
C VAL A 467 17.07 -4.23 13.36
N PRO A 468 16.18 -4.88 12.59
CA PRO A 468 15.04 -5.59 13.16
C PRO A 468 15.51 -6.80 13.97
N VAL A 469 15.04 -6.90 15.21
CA VAL A 469 15.19 -8.08 16.06
C VAL A 469 13.84 -8.78 16.10
N LEU A 470 13.68 -9.82 15.27
CA LEU A 470 12.45 -10.55 15.12
C LEU A 470 12.21 -11.46 16.34
N LEU A 471 11.09 -11.24 17.01
CA LEU A 471 10.65 -11.94 18.22
C LEU A 471 9.30 -12.63 17.94
N SER A 472 9.29 -13.38 16.85
CA SER A 472 8.18 -14.19 16.36
C SER A 472 8.79 -15.42 15.69
N ASP A 473 8.65 -16.58 16.32
CA ASP A 473 9.45 -17.77 15.95
C ASP A 473 9.04 -18.34 14.59
N LYS A 474 7.74 -18.37 14.28
CA LYS A 474 7.18 -19.05 13.10
C LYS A 474 6.75 -18.11 11.98
N TRP A 475 6.90 -16.80 12.16
CA TRP A 475 6.68 -15.86 11.08
C TRP A 475 7.78 -16.01 10.02
N GLU A 476 7.37 -16.22 8.77
CA GLU A 476 8.20 -16.13 7.58
C GLU A 476 8.09 -14.70 7.04
N LEU A 477 9.21 -14.02 6.82
CA LEU A 477 9.20 -12.64 6.38
C LEU A 477 8.84 -12.52 4.89
N PRO A 478 8.25 -11.39 4.46
CA PRO A 478 8.05 -11.16 3.04
C PRO A 478 9.35 -11.24 2.26
N PHE A 479 9.29 -11.91 1.12
CA PHE A 479 10.38 -12.03 0.15
C PHE A 479 11.65 -12.76 0.64
N GLU A 480 11.57 -13.62 1.67
CA GLU A 480 12.66 -14.55 2.05
C GLU A 480 13.10 -15.46 0.89
N GLU A 481 12.19 -15.75 -0.05
CA GLU A 481 12.51 -16.49 -1.29
C GLU A 481 13.39 -15.70 -2.26
N LEU A 482 13.41 -14.37 -2.17
CA LEU A 482 14.19 -13.47 -3.04
C LEU A 482 15.49 -13.02 -2.39
N PHE A 483 15.48 -12.79 -1.08
CA PHE A 483 16.56 -12.14 -0.36
C PHE A 483 17.01 -12.94 0.86
N ASP A 484 18.31 -12.95 1.10
CA ASP A 484 18.89 -13.50 2.33
C ASP A 484 18.67 -12.53 3.51
N VAL A 485 17.51 -12.65 4.16
CA VAL A 485 17.11 -11.80 5.29
C VAL A 485 18.06 -11.88 6.48
N THR A 486 18.89 -12.93 6.58
CA THR A 486 19.83 -13.12 7.70
C THR A 486 20.91 -12.03 7.75
N LYS A 487 21.14 -11.35 6.62
CA LYS A 487 22.07 -10.22 6.49
C LYS A 487 21.59 -8.93 7.16
N PHE A 488 20.27 -8.77 7.33
CA PHE A 488 19.69 -7.54 7.88
C PHE A 488 18.70 -7.77 9.02
N VAL A 489 18.38 -9.01 9.38
CA VAL A 489 17.47 -9.35 10.48
C VAL A 489 18.17 -10.25 11.51
N ILE A 490 17.91 -10.00 12.80
CA ILE A 490 18.28 -10.91 13.89
C ILE A 490 17.00 -11.63 14.34
N LYS A 491 16.86 -12.93 14.04
CA LYS A 491 15.75 -13.74 14.55
C LYS A 491 16.14 -14.36 15.89
N TRP A 492 15.44 -14.00 16.97
CA TRP A 492 15.76 -14.44 18.33
C TRP A 492 14.62 -15.27 18.94
N PRO A 493 14.92 -16.42 19.60
CA PRO A 493 13.89 -17.29 20.15
C PRO A 493 12.99 -16.57 21.15
N ALA A 494 11.68 -16.53 20.88
CA ALA A 494 10.71 -15.77 21.67
C ALA A 494 10.68 -16.22 23.15
N LYS A 495 10.86 -17.52 23.43
CA LYS A 495 10.96 -18.06 24.81
C LYS A 495 12.20 -17.59 25.58
N ARG A 496 13.19 -17.00 24.91
CA ARG A 496 14.46 -16.54 25.49
C ARG A 496 14.55 -15.02 25.50
N ILE A 497 13.43 -14.30 25.43
CA ILE A 497 13.40 -12.85 25.66
C ILE A 497 13.66 -12.60 27.15
N ASN A 498 14.92 -12.37 27.48
CA ASN A 498 15.41 -12.11 28.83
C ASN A 498 16.78 -11.39 28.74
N THR A 499 17.51 -11.31 29.84
CA THR A 499 18.82 -10.63 29.91
C THR A 499 19.86 -11.20 28.95
N HIS A 500 19.74 -12.45 28.47
CA HIS A 500 20.61 -13.00 27.44
C HIS A 500 20.45 -12.30 26.09
N LEU A 501 19.23 -11.88 25.72
CA LEU A 501 18.98 -11.11 24.51
C LEU A 501 19.74 -9.77 24.57
N TRP A 502 19.58 -9.04 25.68
CA TRP A 502 20.31 -7.79 25.90
C TRP A 502 21.83 -8.00 25.86
N SER A 503 22.32 -9.03 26.56
CA SER A 503 23.74 -9.36 26.64
C SER A 503 24.34 -9.68 25.26
N TYR A 504 23.60 -10.41 24.42
CA TYR A 504 23.99 -10.67 23.04
C TYR A 504 24.09 -9.37 22.23
N LEU A 505 23.03 -8.55 22.25
CA LEU A 505 22.98 -7.31 21.46
C LEU A 505 24.01 -6.27 21.92
N SER A 506 24.29 -6.17 23.23
CA SER A 506 25.24 -5.20 23.77
C SER A 506 26.70 -5.57 23.46
N GLN A 507 26.99 -6.85 23.24
CA GLN A 507 28.31 -7.36 22.89
C GLN A 507 28.59 -7.34 21.39
N LEU A 508 27.59 -7.09 20.54
CA LEU A 508 27.79 -7.02 19.09
C LEU A 508 28.74 -5.87 18.72
N PRO A 509 29.86 -6.16 18.03
CA PRO A 509 30.77 -5.12 17.55
C PRO A 509 30.08 -4.10 16.65
N LEU A 510 30.47 -2.83 16.76
CA LEU A 510 29.83 -1.73 16.01
C LEU A 510 29.97 -1.91 14.49
N ASP A 511 31.05 -2.53 14.00
CA ASP A 511 31.24 -2.85 12.59
C ASP A 511 30.25 -3.91 12.07
N VAL A 512 29.85 -4.87 12.92
CA VAL A 512 28.80 -5.84 12.62
C VAL A 512 27.46 -5.12 12.51
N VAL A 513 27.14 -4.27 13.49
CA VAL A 513 25.90 -3.47 13.47
C VAL A 513 25.86 -2.55 12.24
N ARG A 514 26.98 -1.94 11.87
CA ARG A 514 27.09 -1.12 10.66
C ARG A 514 26.79 -1.91 9.39
N ARG A 515 27.30 -3.15 9.28
CA ARG A 515 26.99 -4.03 8.13
C ARG A 515 25.49 -4.34 8.04
N TYR A 516 24.88 -4.74 9.16
CA TYR A 516 23.42 -4.96 9.21
C TYR A 516 22.64 -3.69 8.80
N HIS A 517 23.05 -2.51 9.29
CA HIS A 517 22.40 -1.26 8.92
C HIS A 517 22.49 -0.95 7.41
N ILE A 518 23.66 -1.17 6.78
CA ILE A 518 23.83 -0.99 5.33
C ILE A 518 22.88 -1.94 4.58
N GLU A 519 22.82 -3.19 4.99
CA GLU A 519 21.93 -4.20 4.38
C GLU A 519 20.44 -3.79 4.57
N VAL A 520 20.04 -3.34 5.77
CA VAL A 520 18.69 -2.80 6.03
C VAL A 520 18.33 -1.67 5.06
N VAL A 521 19.21 -0.67 4.92
CA VAL A 521 18.95 0.50 4.08
C VAL A 521 18.91 0.12 2.60
N SER A 522 19.76 -0.82 2.16
CA SER A 522 19.77 -1.29 0.77
C SER A 522 18.53 -2.10 0.39
N HIS A 523 17.90 -2.81 1.34
CA HIS A 523 16.74 -3.65 1.05
C HIS A 523 15.38 -2.97 1.33
N ARG A 524 15.33 -1.87 2.09
CA ARG A 524 14.06 -1.27 2.56
C ARG A 524 13.05 -0.97 1.45
N CYS A 525 13.52 -0.61 0.25
CA CYS A 525 12.64 -0.22 -0.85
C CYS A 525 11.82 -1.40 -1.38
N TRP A 526 12.34 -2.63 -1.30
CA TRP A 526 11.57 -3.85 -1.61
C TRP A 526 10.35 -4.05 -0.70
N TYR A 527 10.25 -3.35 0.43
CA TYR A 527 9.20 -3.52 1.42
C TYR A 527 8.19 -2.37 1.45
N VAL A 528 8.18 -1.49 0.45
CA VAL A 528 7.16 -0.45 0.27
C VAL A 528 6.50 -0.57 -1.10
N TYR A 529 5.19 -0.30 -1.15
CA TYR A 529 4.46 -0.22 -2.41
C TYR A 529 4.74 1.13 -3.10
N PRO A 530 4.89 1.16 -4.42
CA PRO A 530 4.93 2.44 -5.13
C PRO A 530 3.62 3.20 -4.90
N PRO A 531 3.62 4.54 -4.99
CA PRO A 531 2.39 5.32 -4.87
C PRO A 531 1.32 4.85 -5.85
N GLY A 532 0.06 4.80 -5.41
CA GLY A 532 -1.06 4.51 -6.28
C GLY A 532 -1.29 5.66 -7.26
N PRO A 533 -1.66 5.39 -8.53
CA PRO A 533 -1.85 6.43 -9.54
C PRO A 533 -2.95 7.44 -9.18
N LEU A 534 -3.91 7.01 -8.37
CA LEU A 534 -5.08 7.79 -7.96
C LEU A 534 -5.03 8.23 -6.49
N THR A 535 -3.92 7.94 -5.80
CA THR A 535 -3.70 8.38 -4.41
C THR A 535 -2.88 9.66 -4.39
N LEU A 536 -3.22 10.59 -3.50
CA LEU A 536 -2.37 11.76 -3.23
C LEU A 536 -1.02 11.29 -2.68
N SER A 537 0.05 11.53 -3.42
CA SER A 537 1.40 11.13 -3.08
C SER A 537 2.34 12.33 -2.96
N PRO A 538 3.43 12.23 -2.17
CA PRO A 538 4.51 13.20 -2.21
C PRO A 538 5.14 13.29 -3.62
N ASP A 539 5.86 14.38 -3.87
CA ASP A 539 6.61 14.55 -5.12
C ASP A 539 7.63 13.42 -5.31
N GLU A 540 7.85 13.03 -6.57
CA GLU A 540 8.79 11.97 -6.93
C GLU A 540 10.20 12.23 -6.38
N ALA A 541 10.67 13.48 -6.38
CA ALA A 541 11.97 13.84 -5.83
C ALA A 541 12.06 13.51 -4.33
N VAL A 542 10.96 13.72 -3.60
CA VAL A 542 10.86 13.42 -2.16
C VAL A 542 10.84 11.91 -1.93
N ILE A 543 10.05 11.17 -2.72
CA ILE A 543 10.03 9.69 -2.68
C ILE A 543 11.42 9.12 -2.97
N SER A 544 12.08 9.62 -4.01
CA SER A 544 13.40 9.16 -4.44
C SER A 544 14.50 9.47 -3.40
N SER A 545 14.30 10.49 -2.55
CA SER A 545 15.21 10.76 -1.42
C SER A 545 15.13 9.66 -0.34
N ALA A 546 13.95 9.08 -0.12
CA ALA A 546 13.76 7.99 0.83
C ALA A 546 14.07 6.63 0.22
N CYS A 547 13.73 6.41 -1.06
CA CYS A 547 14.01 5.17 -1.76
C CYS A 547 14.45 5.43 -3.19
N PRO A 548 15.76 5.62 -3.45
CA PRO A 548 16.24 5.95 -4.79
C PRO A 548 15.88 4.93 -5.87
N SER A 549 15.77 3.65 -5.50
CA SER A 549 15.46 2.55 -6.41
C SER A 549 13.97 2.20 -6.49
N TRP A 550 13.07 2.99 -5.86
CA TRP A 550 11.64 2.65 -5.73
C TRP A 550 10.92 2.30 -7.03
N ARG A 551 11.38 2.80 -8.19
CA ARG A 551 10.80 2.51 -9.50
C ARG A 551 11.01 1.06 -9.96
N HIS A 552 12.09 0.42 -9.52
CA HIS A 552 12.49 -0.93 -9.94
C HIS A 552 12.62 -1.92 -8.77
N GLU A 553 12.82 -1.41 -7.55
CA GLU A 553 12.95 -2.18 -6.31
C GLU A 553 11.83 -1.78 -5.36
N ASN A 554 10.69 -2.46 -5.47
CA ASN A 554 9.52 -2.23 -4.64
C ASN A 554 8.73 -3.52 -4.39
N ALA A 555 7.82 -3.47 -3.42
CA ALA A 555 7.02 -4.62 -3.03
C ALA A 555 6.21 -5.21 -4.19
N PHE A 556 5.67 -4.35 -5.06
CA PHE A 556 4.93 -4.79 -6.23
C PHE A 556 5.83 -5.57 -7.21
N GLN A 557 7.03 -5.08 -7.50
CA GLN A 557 7.99 -5.80 -8.35
C GLN A 557 8.40 -7.15 -7.74
N ALA A 558 8.67 -7.21 -6.44
CA ALA A 558 8.97 -8.47 -5.77
C ALA A 558 7.82 -9.50 -5.85
N ILE A 559 6.57 -9.03 -5.73
CA ILE A 559 5.38 -9.88 -5.92
C ILE A 559 5.32 -10.40 -7.36
N LEU A 560 5.55 -9.55 -8.36
CA LEU A 560 5.57 -9.99 -9.76
C LEU A 560 6.69 -11.01 -10.03
N MET A 561 7.87 -10.83 -9.44
CA MET A 561 8.97 -11.80 -9.54
C MET A 561 8.61 -13.17 -8.94
N LEU A 562 7.91 -13.18 -7.80
CA LEU A 562 7.45 -14.43 -7.18
C LEU A 562 6.30 -15.08 -7.95
N LEU A 563 5.37 -14.29 -8.49
CA LEU A 563 4.35 -14.79 -9.40
C LEU A 563 4.97 -15.39 -10.65
N GLU A 564 5.98 -14.76 -11.24
CA GLU A 564 6.72 -15.30 -12.39
C GLU A 564 7.45 -16.62 -12.04
N ARG A 565 8.00 -16.76 -10.83
CA ARG A 565 8.55 -18.06 -10.37
C ARG A 565 7.48 -19.12 -10.18
N LYS A 566 6.26 -18.73 -9.79
CA LYS A 566 5.11 -19.61 -9.64
C LYS A 566 4.36 -19.84 -10.96
N LYS A 567 4.67 -19.08 -12.01
CA LYS A 567 4.14 -19.29 -13.36
C LYS A 567 4.54 -20.69 -13.79
N ARG A 568 3.55 -21.57 -13.93
CA ARG A 568 3.80 -22.87 -14.53
C ARG A 568 4.04 -22.63 -16.01
N LYS A 569 5.18 -23.13 -16.51
CA LYS A 569 5.39 -23.18 -17.96
C LYS A 569 4.27 -24.00 -18.58
N SER A 570 3.40 -23.30 -19.29
CA SER A 570 2.32 -23.77 -20.16
C SER A 570 0.96 -23.99 -19.51
N ARG A 571 -0.04 -23.38 -20.15
CA ARG A 571 -1.48 -23.65 -20.11
C ARG A 571 -1.84 -25.07 -20.61
N THR A 572 -0.85 -25.96 -20.66
CA THR A 572 -0.93 -27.34 -21.09
C THR A 572 -0.12 -28.29 -20.19
N SER A 573 0.60 -27.82 -19.15
CA SER A 573 1.39 -28.71 -18.29
C SER A 573 0.48 -29.40 -17.29
N PRO A 574 0.21 -30.71 -17.45
CA PRO A 574 -0.63 -31.48 -16.55
C PRO A 574 0.28 -31.92 -15.40
N GLY A 575 0.66 -30.96 -14.55
CA GLY A 575 1.51 -31.15 -13.38
C GLY A 575 2.90 -31.70 -13.71
N THR A 576 3.95 -30.90 -13.50
CA THR A 576 5.32 -31.40 -13.60
C THR A 576 5.62 -32.28 -12.38
N PHE A 577 5.43 -33.59 -12.51
CA PHE A 577 5.88 -34.56 -11.52
C PHE A 577 7.35 -34.90 -11.80
N TYR A 578 8.17 -34.85 -10.75
CA TYR A 578 9.57 -35.24 -10.79
C TYR A 578 9.74 -36.53 -10.00
N PHE A 579 10.17 -37.59 -10.66
CA PHE A 579 10.57 -38.81 -9.97
C PHE A 579 11.89 -39.30 -10.54
N PRO A 580 12.82 -39.77 -9.68
CA PRO A 580 14.02 -40.43 -10.16
C PRO A 580 13.63 -41.74 -10.83
N ASP A 581 14.25 -42.06 -11.96
CA ASP A 581 14.24 -43.42 -12.48
C ASP A 581 15.13 -44.34 -11.63
N ALA A 582 15.20 -45.62 -12.00
CA ALA A 582 16.04 -46.61 -11.31
C ALA A 582 17.54 -46.28 -11.33
N THR A 583 17.98 -45.31 -12.15
CA THR A 583 19.37 -44.83 -12.24
C THR A 583 19.59 -43.53 -11.46
N GLY A 584 18.53 -42.96 -10.87
CA GLY A 584 18.58 -41.68 -10.15
C GLY A 584 18.44 -40.45 -11.05
N GLN A 585 18.17 -40.63 -12.35
CA GLN A 585 17.93 -39.51 -13.25
C GLN A 585 16.51 -38.98 -13.05
N VAL A 586 16.37 -37.68 -12.78
CA VAL A 586 15.06 -37.04 -12.57
C VAL A 586 14.30 -37.00 -13.90
N LEU A 587 13.20 -37.74 -13.98
CA LEU A 587 12.25 -37.69 -15.08
C LEU A 587 11.14 -36.67 -14.76
N SER A 588 10.79 -35.85 -15.76
CA SER A 588 9.62 -34.97 -15.74
C SER A 588 8.51 -35.61 -16.55
N THR A 589 7.28 -35.67 -16.03
CA THR A 589 6.13 -36.12 -16.83
C THR A 589 5.01 -35.10 -16.86
N ASP A 590 4.70 -34.62 -18.05
CA ASP A 590 3.45 -33.94 -18.36
C ASP A 590 2.37 -34.99 -18.73
N GLY A 591 1.36 -35.15 -17.87
CA GLY A 591 0.03 -35.76 -18.06
C GLY A 591 -0.25 -37.05 -18.83
N ASN A 592 0.73 -37.87 -19.22
CA ASN A 592 0.44 -39.11 -19.97
C ASN A 592 0.90 -40.42 -19.31
N VAL A 593 1.15 -40.44 -17.99
CA VAL A 593 1.48 -41.69 -17.29
C VAL A 593 0.19 -42.38 -16.84
N ARG A 594 -0.20 -43.45 -17.55
CA ARG A 594 -1.16 -44.43 -17.04
C ARG A 594 -0.60 -45.06 -15.75
N PRO A 595 -1.44 -45.35 -14.74
CA PRO A 595 -0.97 -45.98 -13.51
C PRO A 595 -0.26 -47.28 -13.85
N MET A 596 1.02 -47.38 -13.46
CA MET A 596 1.70 -48.67 -13.46
C MET A 596 0.97 -49.57 -12.47
N VAL A 597 0.31 -50.59 -13.00
CA VAL A 597 -0.17 -51.71 -12.21
C VAL A 597 1.07 -52.39 -11.63
N VAL A 598 1.24 -52.25 -10.32
CA VAL A 598 2.26 -52.99 -9.56
C VAL A 598 1.94 -54.48 -9.72
N ARG A 599 2.91 -55.25 -10.24
CA ARG A 599 2.94 -56.71 -10.16
C ARG A 599 3.79 -57.14 -8.99
#